data_AF-B8G7V5-F1
#
_entry.id   AF-B8G7V5-F1
#
_cell.length_a   1.000
_cell.length_b   1.000
_cell.length_c   1.000
_cell.angle_alpha   90.00
_cell.angle_beta   90.00
_cell.angle_gamma   90.00
#
_symmetry.space_group_name_H-M   'P 1'
#
loop_
_entity.id
_entity.type
_entity.pdbx_description
1 polymer ?
#
loop_
_entity_poly.entity_id
_entity_poly.type
_entity_poly.pdbx_seq_one_letter_code
_entity_poly.pdbx_strand_id
1 'polypeptide(L)'
;MSEPTIYEQIGGESTFRRIVDIFYARVEADPRLRHLFPANLEPGKEHQRLFLMQYFGGPRTYSERRGHPRLRMRHLPFPIGPVERDAWLEHMLAALDEAGVPEPARSVMEAYFRNAAQAMMNRDE
;
A
#
# COMPACT_ATOMS: atom_id res chain seq x y z
N MET A 1 26.43 -10.36 10.49
CA MET A 1 25.58 -10.36 9.27
C MET A 1 24.35 -9.54 9.60
N SER A 2 23.92 -8.61 8.74
CA SER A 2 22.69 -7.84 8.98
C SER A 2 21.48 -8.76 8.82
N GLU A 3 20.42 -8.52 9.61
CA GLU A 3 19.13 -9.18 9.36
C GLU A 3 18.61 -8.78 7.97
N PRO A 4 18.00 -9.73 7.22
CA PRO A 4 17.44 -9.43 5.91
C PRO A 4 16.29 -8.42 6.04
N THR A 5 16.16 -7.53 5.06
CA THR A 5 15.04 -6.59 4.98
C THR A 5 13.71 -7.32 4.76
N ILE A 6 12.58 -6.68 5.07
CA ILE A 6 11.25 -7.24 4.74
C ILE A 6 11.15 -7.52 3.24
N TYR A 7 11.73 -6.65 2.40
CA TYR A 7 11.81 -6.86 0.96
C TYR A 7 12.45 -8.20 0.60
N GLU A 8 13.60 -8.51 1.18
CA GLU A 8 14.28 -9.79 0.95
C GLU A 8 13.53 -10.98 1.56
N GLN A 9 13.00 -10.82 2.78
CA GLN A 9 12.30 -11.88 3.50
C GLN A 9 11.07 -12.42 2.77
N ILE A 10 10.32 -11.56 2.08
CA ILE A 10 9.07 -11.96 1.43
C ILE A 10 9.23 -12.31 -0.05
N GLY A 11 10.46 -12.37 -0.57
CA GLY A 11 10.73 -12.74 -1.97
C GLY A 11 10.84 -11.57 -2.95
N GLY A 12 10.97 -10.34 -2.45
CA GLY A 12 11.26 -9.16 -3.26
C GLY A 12 10.11 -8.69 -4.15
N GLU A 13 10.46 -8.17 -5.33
CA GLU A 13 9.53 -7.49 -6.24
C GLU A 13 8.29 -8.32 -6.62
N SER A 14 8.44 -9.63 -6.83
CA SER A 14 7.34 -10.51 -7.25
C SER A 14 6.20 -10.51 -6.23
N THR A 15 6.53 -10.54 -4.94
CA THR A 15 5.55 -10.53 -3.86
C THR A 15 4.89 -9.16 -3.72
N PHE A 16 5.63 -8.05 -3.81
CA PHE A 16 5.01 -6.72 -3.80
C PHE A 16 4.10 -6.48 -4.99
N ARG A 17 4.47 -6.98 -6.17
CA ARG A 17 3.60 -6.96 -7.35
C ARG A 17 2.29 -7.69 -7.06
N ARG A 18 2.37 -8.92 -6.55
CA ARG A 18 1.19 -9.73 -6.18
C ARG A 18 0.31 -9.02 -5.14
N ILE A 19 0.89 -8.48 -4.07
CA ILE A 19 0.15 -7.72 -3.03
C ILE A 19 -0.62 -6.57 -3.67
N VAL A 20 0.04 -5.75 -4.49
CA VAL A 20 -0.57 -4.58 -5.11
C VAL A 20 -1.63 -4.97 -6.14
N ASP A 21 -1.39 -6.02 -6.93
CA ASP A 21 -2.37 -6.50 -7.91
C ASP A 21 -3.66 -6.98 -7.22
N ILE A 22 -3.54 -7.77 -6.14
CA ILE A 22 -4.68 -8.22 -5.34
C ILE A 22 -5.40 -7.03 -4.69
N PHE A 23 -4.64 -6.12 -4.07
CA PHE A 23 -5.20 -4.93 -3.43
C PHE A 23 -6.01 -4.10 -4.43
N TYR A 24 -5.48 -3.82 -5.61
CA TYR A 24 -6.19 -3.01 -6.61
C TYR A 24 -7.37 -3.74 -7.25
N ALA A 25 -7.32 -5.07 -7.41
CA ALA A 25 -8.48 -5.84 -7.85
C ALA A 25 -9.65 -5.71 -6.85
N ARG A 26 -9.34 -5.71 -5.56
CA ARG A 26 -10.33 -5.50 -4.48
C ARG A 26 -10.85 -4.06 -4.46
N VAL A 27 -9.98 -3.06 -4.60
CA VAL A 27 -10.37 -1.64 -4.73
C VAL A 27 -11.29 -1.42 -5.93
N GLU A 28 -10.99 -2.04 -7.07
CA GLU A 28 -11.78 -1.89 -8.29
C GLU A 28 -13.21 -2.41 -8.12
N ALA A 29 -13.38 -3.48 -7.33
CA ALA A 29 -14.67 -4.08 -7.02
C ALA A 29 -15.43 -3.41 -5.86
N ASP A 30 -14.81 -2.51 -5.09
CA ASP A 30 -15.42 -1.90 -3.90
C ASP A 30 -15.96 -0.48 -4.17
N PRO A 31 -17.28 -0.26 -4.18
CA PRO A 31 -17.86 1.06 -4.40
C PRO A 31 -17.49 2.09 -3.31
N ARG A 32 -17.14 1.65 -2.09
CA ARG A 32 -16.65 2.51 -1.00
C ARG A 32 -15.33 3.18 -1.35
N LEU A 33 -14.52 2.59 -2.23
CA LEU A 33 -13.23 3.13 -2.63
C LEU A 33 -13.19 3.59 -4.07
N ARG A 34 -13.87 2.88 -4.99
CA ARG A 34 -13.70 3.04 -6.43
C ARG A 34 -13.84 4.49 -6.90
N HIS A 35 -14.73 5.26 -6.27
CA HIS A 35 -14.99 6.66 -6.61
C HIS A 35 -13.79 7.59 -6.34
N LEU A 36 -12.85 7.21 -5.47
CA LEU A 36 -11.62 7.97 -5.21
C LEU A 36 -10.53 7.73 -6.26
N PHE A 37 -10.64 6.66 -7.06
CA PHE A 37 -9.61 6.25 -7.98
C PHE A 37 -9.92 6.67 -9.43
N PRO A 38 -8.91 7.01 -10.24
CA PRO A 38 -9.12 7.26 -11.67
C PRO A 38 -9.67 6.05 -12.41
N ALA A 39 -10.17 6.25 -13.63
CA ALA A 39 -10.60 5.16 -14.52
C ALA A 39 -9.45 4.16 -14.77
N ASN A 40 -8.26 4.66 -15.09
CA ASN A 40 -7.05 3.86 -15.26
C ASN A 40 -6.28 3.74 -13.93
N LEU A 41 -6.23 2.54 -13.38
CA LEU A 41 -5.59 2.22 -12.10
C LEU A 41 -4.08 1.95 -12.21
N GLU A 42 -3.57 1.68 -13.42
CA GLU A 42 -2.18 1.22 -13.62
C GLU A 42 -1.11 2.17 -13.08
N PRO A 43 -1.21 3.51 -13.27
CA PRO A 43 -0.24 4.42 -12.66
C PRO A 43 -0.27 4.35 -11.13
N GLY A 44 -1.46 4.20 -10.53
CA GLY A 44 -1.61 4.06 -9.08
C GLY A 44 -0.95 2.79 -8.55
N LYS A 45 -1.20 1.65 -9.21
CA LYS A 45 -0.57 0.35 -8.92
C LYS A 45 0.94 0.47 -8.91
N GLU A 46 1.51 1.00 -9.99
CA GLU A 46 2.97 1.11 -10.13
C GLU A 46 3.56 2.00 -9.03
N HIS A 47 2.97 3.16 -8.77
CA HIS A 47 3.48 4.06 -7.72
C HIS A 47 3.41 3.43 -6.33
N GLN A 48 2.32 2.72 -6.01
CA GLN A 48 2.18 2.06 -4.72
C GLN A 48 3.20 0.92 -4.59
N ARG A 49 3.37 0.09 -5.62
CA ARG A 49 4.36 -0.99 -5.64
C ARG A 49 5.78 -0.47 -5.43
N LEU A 50 6.19 0.54 -6.21
CA LEU A 50 7.51 1.17 -6.07
C LEU A 50 7.71 1.75 -4.67
N PHE A 51 6.69 2.40 -4.12
CA PHE A 51 6.75 2.97 -2.79
C PHE A 51 6.93 1.89 -1.71
N LEU A 52 6.12 0.82 -1.75
CA LEU A 52 6.18 -0.25 -0.76
C LEU A 52 7.50 -1.01 -0.81
N MET A 53 7.99 -1.35 -2.01
CA MET A 53 9.30 -1.97 -2.15
C MET A 53 10.38 -1.10 -1.52
N GLN A 54 10.41 0.20 -1.83
CA GLN A 54 11.38 1.11 -1.26
C GLN A 54 11.24 1.20 0.27
N TYR A 55 10.01 1.32 0.77
CA TYR A 55 9.75 1.47 2.20
C TYR A 55 10.25 0.26 3.01
N PHE A 56 10.07 -0.95 2.47
CA PHE A 56 10.44 -2.20 3.11
C PHE A 56 11.87 -2.69 2.80
N GLY A 57 12.74 -1.81 2.28
CA GLY A 57 14.17 -2.06 2.13
C GLY A 57 14.62 -2.49 0.73
N GLY A 58 13.73 -2.45 -0.26
CA GLY A 58 14.03 -2.67 -1.67
C GLY A 58 14.60 -1.43 -2.38
N PRO A 59 14.63 -1.44 -3.74
CA PRO A 59 15.21 -0.37 -4.54
C PRO A 59 14.59 1.02 -4.29
N ARG A 60 15.39 2.08 -4.45
CA ARG A 60 14.98 3.49 -4.26
C ARG A 60 14.23 4.11 -5.44
N THR A 61 13.73 3.26 -6.34
CA THR A 61 13.14 3.66 -7.62
C THR A 61 11.93 4.58 -7.48
N TYR A 62 11.15 4.47 -6.39
CA TYR A 62 10.08 5.45 -6.12
C TYR A 62 10.66 6.87 -5.99
N SER A 63 11.66 7.06 -5.13
CA SER A 63 12.24 8.39 -4.87
C SER A 63 12.98 8.92 -6.09
N GLU A 64 13.68 8.06 -6.83
CA GLU A 64 14.37 8.42 -8.06
C GLU A 64 13.41 8.98 -9.12
N ARG A 65 12.20 8.41 -9.23
CA ARG A 65 11.20 8.82 -10.23
C ARG A 65 10.21 9.87 -9.74
N ARG A 66 9.91 9.89 -8.44
CA ARG A 66 8.78 10.64 -7.85
C ARG A 66 9.20 11.62 -6.75
N GLY A 67 10.49 11.64 -6.39
CA GLY A 67 11.01 12.42 -5.28
C GLY A 67 10.49 11.94 -3.92
N HIS A 68 10.62 12.80 -2.91
CA HIS A 68 10.24 12.49 -1.54
C HIS A 68 8.75 12.04 -1.44
N PRO A 69 8.39 10.97 -0.71
CA PRO A 69 7.03 10.40 -0.67
C PRO A 69 5.90 11.35 -0.27
N ARG A 70 6.14 12.28 0.67
CA ARG A 70 5.18 13.33 1.09
C ARG A 70 3.72 12.83 1.11
N LEU A 71 3.51 11.65 1.73
CA LEU A 71 2.28 10.86 1.52
C LEU A 71 1.03 11.67 1.84
N ARG A 72 0.99 12.31 3.01
CA ARG A 72 -0.16 13.14 3.41
C ARG A 72 -0.51 14.19 2.37
N MET A 73 0.48 14.94 1.86
CA MET A 73 0.28 15.95 0.81
C MET A 73 -0.32 15.33 -0.47
N ARG A 74 0.13 14.14 -0.87
CA ARG A 74 -0.41 13.43 -2.05
C ARG A 74 -1.81 12.86 -1.84
N HIS A 75 -2.23 12.65 -0.60
CA HIS A 75 -3.56 12.14 -0.25
C HIS A 75 -4.58 13.27 0.05
N LEU A 76 -4.14 14.51 0.31
CA LEU A 76 -5.01 15.67 0.55
C LEU A 76 -6.08 15.94 -0.53
N PRO A 77 -5.83 15.70 -1.84
CA PRO A 77 -6.85 15.95 -2.86
C PRO A 77 -8.06 15.01 -2.79
N PHE A 78 -7.96 13.89 -2.07
CA PHE A 78 -9.01 12.87 -1.97
C PHE A 78 -9.73 12.99 -0.62
N PRO A 79 -11.07 12.98 -0.57
CA PRO A 79 -11.79 12.90 0.69
C PRO A 79 -11.61 11.50 1.29
N ILE A 80 -10.82 11.38 2.35
CA ILE A 80 -10.56 10.11 3.03
C ILE A 80 -11.10 10.22 4.45
N GLY A 81 -12.30 9.69 4.66
CA GLY A 81 -12.95 9.55 5.96
C GLY A 81 -12.75 8.17 6.56
N PRO A 82 -13.48 7.84 7.65
CA PRO A 82 -13.44 6.55 8.29
C PRO A 82 -13.79 5.38 7.35
N VAL A 83 -14.80 5.55 6.48
CA VAL A 83 -15.26 4.49 5.57
C VAL A 83 -14.17 4.12 4.56
N GLU A 84 -13.53 5.12 3.94
CA GLU A 84 -12.48 4.88 2.95
C GLU A 84 -11.23 4.33 3.61
N ARG A 85 -10.87 4.85 4.79
CA ARG A 85 -9.71 4.37 5.57
C ARG A 85 -9.88 2.91 5.99
N ASP A 86 -11.05 2.53 6.49
CA ASP A 86 -11.32 1.15 6.92
C ASP A 86 -11.40 0.20 5.73
N ALA A 87 -12.10 0.57 4.65
CA ALA A 87 -12.15 -0.24 3.43
C ALA A 87 -10.76 -0.43 2.81
N TRP A 88 -9.93 0.62 2.77
CA TRP A 88 -8.57 0.55 2.27
C TRP A 88 -7.72 -0.42 3.10
N LEU A 89 -7.81 -0.32 4.43
CA LEU A 89 -7.06 -1.17 5.35
C LEU A 89 -7.51 -2.63 5.24
N GLU A 90 -8.82 -2.88 5.21
CA GLU A 90 -9.43 -4.20 5.01
C GLU A 90 -8.83 -4.89 3.77
N HIS A 91 -8.83 -4.21 2.63
CA HIS A 91 -8.30 -4.77 1.38
C HIS A 91 -6.79 -4.96 1.38
N MET A 92 -6.03 -4.07 2.01
CA MET A 92 -4.58 -4.21 2.09
C MET A 92 -4.20 -5.41 2.97
N LEU A 93 -4.87 -5.61 4.11
CA LEU A 93 -4.61 -6.77 4.96
C LEU A 93 -5.00 -8.08 4.26
N ALA A 94 -6.17 -8.11 3.60
CA ALA A 94 -6.56 -9.26 2.79
C ALA A 94 -5.57 -9.55 1.64
N ALA A 95 -4.97 -8.52 1.05
CA ALA A 95 -3.94 -8.68 0.03
C ALA A 95 -2.64 -9.26 0.60
N LEU A 96 -2.25 -8.94 1.84
CA LEU A 96 -1.12 -9.58 2.50
C LEU A 96 -1.37 -11.07 2.73
N ASP A 97 -2.57 -11.40 3.23
CA ASP A 97 -3.01 -12.78 3.47
C ASP A 97 -3.01 -13.61 2.18
N GLU A 98 -3.64 -13.09 1.12
CA GLU A 98 -3.75 -13.80 -0.16
C GLU A 98 -2.42 -13.85 -0.94
N ALA A 99 -1.52 -12.88 -0.72
CA ALA A 99 -0.16 -12.94 -1.24
C ALA A 99 0.72 -13.97 -0.51
N GLY A 100 0.26 -14.49 0.64
CA GLY A 100 1.01 -15.47 1.43
C GLY A 100 2.20 -14.86 2.14
N VAL A 101 2.12 -13.60 2.59
CA VAL A 101 3.19 -12.96 3.36
C VAL A 101 3.39 -13.71 4.69
N PRO A 102 4.58 -14.26 4.96
CA PRO A 102 4.81 -15.06 6.16
C PRO A 102 5.00 -14.18 7.41
N GLU A 103 4.82 -14.77 8.59
CA GLU A 103 5.30 -14.17 9.83
C GLU A 103 6.84 -14.27 9.93
N PRO A 104 7.52 -13.30 10.57
CA PRO A 104 6.97 -12.11 11.25
C PRO A 104 6.68 -10.93 10.32
N ALA A 105 7.01 -11.03 9.03
CA ALA A 105 6.92 -9.93 8.08
C ALA A 105 5.48 -9.41 7.95
N ARG A 106 4.49 -10.31 7.97
CA ARG A 106 3.08 -9.92 7.95
C ARG A 106 2.73 -8.99 9.10
N SER A 107 3.04 -9.36 10.35
CA SER A 107 2.70 -8.55 11.52
C SER A 107 3.34 -7.16 11.45
N VAL A 108 4.59 -7.08 10.97
CA VAL A 108 5.29 -5.81 10.75
C VAL A 108 4.59 -4.94 9.69
N MET A 109 4.21 -5.54 8.55
CA MET A 109 3.52 -4.82 7.48
C MET A 109 2.12 -4.39 7.91
N GLU A 110 1.38 -5.21 8.64
CA GLU A 110 0.07 -4.87 9.21
C GLU A 110 0.17 -3.66 10.15
N ALA A 111 1.12 -3.67 11.09
CA ALA A 111 1.33 -2.55 12.01
C ALA A 111 1.64 -1.25 11.26
N TYR A 112 2.46 -1.34 10.20
CA TYR A 112 2.72 -0.22 9.31
C TYR A 112 1.42 0.29 8.64
N PHE A 113 0.64 -0.60 8.02
CA PHE A 113 -0.55 -0.20 7.27
C PHE A 113 -1.66 0.37 8.14
N ARG A 114 -1.86 -0.15 9.36
CA ARG A 114 -2.80 0.43 10.33
C ARG A 114 -2.44 1.89 10.66
N ASN A 115 -1.16 2.15 10.94
CA ASN A 115 -0.69 3.50 11.22
C ASN A 115 -0.75 4.41 9.99
N ALA A 116 -0.35 3.90 8.82
CA ALA A 116 -0.35 4.66 7.58
C ALA A 116 -1.76 5.06 7.15
N ALA A 117 -2.73 4.12 7.21
CA ALA A 117 -4.13 4.38 6.86
C ALA A 117 -4.72 5.47 7.77
N GLN A 118 -4.49 5.39 9.09
CA GLN A 118 -4.92 6.41 10.03
C GLN A 118 -4.29 7.78 9.72
N ALA A 119 -2.99 7.82 9.40
CA ALA A 119 -2.29 9.07 9.13
C ALA A 119 -2.73 9.77 7.82
N MET A 120 -3.29 9.02 6.86
CA MET A 120 -3.79 9.57 5.59
C MET A 120 -5.22 10.11 5.68
N MET A 121 -5.98 9.72 6.70
CA MET A 121 -7.32 10.26 6.95
C MET A 121 -7.28 11.79 7.05
N ASN A 122 -8.22 12.43 6.35
CA ASN A 122 -8.29 13.88 6.21
C ASN A 122 -9.73 14.44 6.28
N ARG A 123 -10.71 13.57 6.57
CA ARG A 123 -12.09 13.90 6.92
C ARG A 123 -12.45 13.21 8.23
N ASP A 124 -13.35 13.84 8.98
CA ASP A 124 -13.87 13.30 10.24
C ASP A 124 -15.10 12.39 10.01
N GLU A 125 -15.73 12.51 8.84
CA GLU A 125 -16.90 11.76 8.35
C GLU A 125 -16.60 11.07 7.01
#